data_AF-A0A7C3SFG3-F1
#
_entry.id   AF-A0A7C3SFG3-F1
#
_cell.length_a   1.000
_cell.length_b   1.000
_cell.length_c   1.000
_cell.angle_alpha   90.00
_cell.angle_beta   90.00
_cell.angle_gamma   90.00
#
_symmetry.space_group_name_H-M   'P 1'
#
loop_
_entity.id
_entity.type
_entity.pdbx_description
1 polymer ?
#
loop_
_entity_poly.entity_id
_entity_poly.type
_entity_poly.pdbx_seq_one_letter_code
_entity_poly.pdbx_strand_id
1 'polypeptide(L)' 'MPKALAILGMAIAVLMLVMFGLDVLVGIPFGQSAGVVTDVGFLIAAALLGYMSWHTLREIL' A
#
# COMPACT_ATOMS: atom_id res chain seq x y z
N MET A 1 11.88 7.25 17.42
CA MET A 1 10.86 8.21 16.92
C MET A 1 9.70 7.45 16.26
N PRO A 2 8.84 6.77 17.05
CA PRO A 2 7.87 5.81 16.50
C PRO A 2 6.81 6.43 15.55
N LYS A 3 6.42 7.70 15.79
CA LYS A 3 5.45 8.43 14.96
C LYS A 3 5.89 8.57 13.49
N ALA A 4 7.17 8.83 13.25
CA ALA A 4 7.69 9.02 11.89
C ALA A 4 7.59 7.73 11.05
N LEU A 5 7.85 6.57 11.68
CA LEU A 5 7.74 5.27 11.02
C LEU A 5 6.28 4.93 10.67
N ALA A 6 5.33 5.25 11.53
CA ALA A 6 3.91 5.04 11.26
C ALA A 6 3.42 5.93 10.08
N ILE A 7 3.84 7.20 10.04
CA ILE A 7 3.50 8.10 8.93
C ILE A 7 4.13 7.62 7.62
N LEU A 8 5.40 7.19 7.65
CA LEU A 8 6.08 6.64 6.49
C LEU A 8 5.37 5.37 5.97
N GLY A 9 4.97 4.46 6.86
CA GLY A 9 4.22 3.27 6.51
C GLY A 9 2.89 3.58 5.81
N MET A 10 2.15 4.58 6.29
CA MET A 10 0.93 5.04 5.61
C MET A 10 1.22 5.66 4.24
N ALA A 11 2.28 6.47 4.11
CA ALA A 11 2.64 7.08 2.82
C ALA A 11 2.99 6.01 1.78
N ILE A 12 3.76 4.99 2.18
CA ILE A 12 4.10 3.86 1.32
C ILE A 12 2.85 3.06 0.96
N ALA A 13 1.95 2.79 1.92
CA ALA A 13 0.70 2.09 1.66
C ALA A 13 -0.16 2.80 0.60
N VAL A 14 -0.31 4.14 0.69
CA VAL A 14 -1.03 4.93 -0.31
C VAL A 14 -0.36 4.83 -1.68
N LEU A 15 0.96 4.98 -1.74
CA LEU A 15 1.71 4.86 -3.00
C LEU A 15 1.49 3.49 -3.65
N MET A 16 1.57 2.41 -2.86
CA MET A 16 1.35 1.05 -3.37
C MET A 16 -0.09 0.82 -3.83
N LEU A 17 -1.09 1.30 -3.10
CA LEU A 17 -2.49 1.22 -3.53
C LEU A 17 -2.72 1.92 -4.86
N VAL A 18 -2.11 3.09 -5.06
CA VAL A 18 -2.19 3.82 -6.33
C VAL A 18 -1.48 3.06 -7.45
N MET A 19 -0.24 2.62 -7.24
CA MET A 19 0.54 1.96 -8.29
C MET A 19 -0.07 0.63 -8.74
N PHE A 20 -0.39 -0.28 -7.81
CA PHE A 20 -0.96 -1.57 -8.14
C PHE A 20 -2.45 -1.49 -8.48
N GLY A 21 -3.17 -0.49 -7.97
CA GLY A 21 -4.54 -0.21 -8.38
C GLY A 21 -4.60 0.27 -9.83
N LEU A 22 -3.68 1.15 -10.23
CA LEU A 22 -3.55 1.55 -11.64
C LEU A 22 -3.08 0.39 -12.51
N ASP A 23 -2.18 -0.46 -12.03
CA ASP A 23 -1.70 -1.60 -12.84
C ASP A 23 -2.83 -2.61 -13.11
N VAL A 24 -3.65 -2.92 -12.10
CA VAL A 24 -4.77 -3.85 -12.29
C VAL A 24 -5.89 -3.28 -13.18
N LEU A 25 -6.08 -1.95 -13.18
CA LEU A 25 -7.14 -1.29 -13.95
C LEU A 25 -6.73 -0.95 -15.39
N VAL A 26 -5.48 -0.52 -15.61
CA VAL A 26 -5.02 0.07 -16.87
C VAL A 26 -3.68 -0.51 -17.36
N GLY A 27 -3.04 -1.37 -16.59
CA GLY A 27 -1.75 -1.97 -16.95
C GLY A 27 -0.57 -0.98 -16.92
N ILE A 28 -0.66 0.10 -16.15
CA ILE A 28 0.43 1.06 -15.95
C ILE A 28 0.65 1.17 -14.44
N PRO A 29 1.90 1.11 -13.92
CA PRO A 29 3.18 1.20 -14.63
C PRO A 29 3.87 -0.13 -14.98
N PHE A 30 3.33 -1.29 -14.59
CA PHE A 30 4.00 -2.58 -14.69
C PHE A 30 3.47 -3.49 -15.80
N GLY A 31 2.41 -3.09 -16.51
CA GLY A 31 1.91 -3.82 -17.67
C GLY A 31 1.16 -5.09 -17.32
N GLN A 32 0.74 -5.30 -16.06
CA GLN A 32 0.22 -6.58 -15.56
C GLN A 32 1.16 -7.76 -15.84
N SER A 33 2.46 -7.50 -15.99
CA SER A 33 3.45 -8.48 -16.44
C SER A 33 3.62 -9.66 -15.47
N ALA A 34 3.40 -9.42 -14.17
CA ALA A 34 3.38 -10.46 -13.14
C ALA A 34 2.00 -11.12 -12.93
N GLY A 35 1.00 -10.73 -13.72
CA GLY A 35 -0.38 -11.20 -13.66
C GLY A 35 -1.22 -10.54 -12.55
N VAL A 36 -2.54 -10.49 -12.79
CA VAL A 36 -3.55 -9.84 -11.91
C VAL A 36 -3.50 -10.34 -10.46
N VAL A 37 -3.11 -11.60 -10.23
CA VAL A 37 -2.98 -12.16 -8.87
C VAL A 37 -1.92 -11.43 -8.06
N THR A 38 -0.81 -11.04 -8.70
CA THR A 38 0.28 -10.31 -8.04
C THR A 38 -0.20 -8.92 -7.63
N ASP A 39 -0.90 -8.22 -8.52
CA ASP A 39 -1.43 -6.88 -8.25
C ASP A 39 -2.44 -6.90 -7.09
N VAL A 40 -3.36 -7.87 -7.11
CA VAL A 40 -4.34 -8.04 -6.02
C VAL A 40 -3.63 -8.37 -4.70
N GLY A 41 -2.60 -9.22 -4.72
CA GLY A 41 -1.79 -9.53 -3.54
C GLY A 41 -1.15 -8.28 -2.94
N PHE A 42 -0.55 -7.43 -3.79
CA PHE A 42 0.04 -6.17 -3.35
C PHE A 42 -0.99 -5.15 -2.86
N LEU A 43 -2.18 -5.11 -3.48
CA LEU A 43 -3.28 -4.27 -3.00
C LEU A 43 -3.73 -4.66 -1.59
N ILE A 44 -3.87 -5.97 -1.32
CA ILE A 44 -4.21 -6.47 0.02
C ILE A 44 -3.11 -6.13 1.03
N ALA A 45 -1.85 -6.37 0.68
CA ALA A 45 -0.71 -6.06 1.55
C ALA A 45 -0.63 -4.55 1.87
N ALA A 46 -0.86 -3.69 0.87
CA ALA A 46 -0.86 -2.24 1.04
C ALA A 46 -2.02 -1.77 1.94
N ALA A 47 -3.21 -2.34 1.79
CA ALA A 47 -4.35 -2.04 2.65
C ALA A 47 -4.07 -2.43 4.12
N LEU A 48 -3.48 -3.60 4.34
CA LEU A 48 -3.07 -4.06 5.68
C LEU A 48 -2.00 -3.16 6.29
N LEU A 49 -0.96 -2.80 5.52
CA LEU A 49 0.10 -1.89 5.96
C LEU A 49 -0.47 -0.54 6.39
N GLY A 50 -1.36 0.04 5.58
CA GLY A 50 -2.03 1.30 5.89
C GLY A 50 -2.89 1.21 7.15
N TYR A 51 -3.68 0.14 7.29
CA TYR A 51 -4.51 -0.11 8.47
C TYR A 51 -3.68 -0.23 9.75
N MET A 52 -2.62 -1.05 9.74
CA MET A 52 -1.74 -1.24 10.89
C MET A 52 -1.00 0.04 11.24
N SER A 53 -0.45 0.75 10.25
CA SER A 53 0.26 2.01 10.47
C SER A 53 -0.67 3.09 11.07
N TRP A 54 -1.91 3.15 10.61
CA TRP A 54 -2.94 4.06 11.14
C TRP A 54 -3.37 3.68 12.58
N HIS A 55 -3.48 2.39 12.90
CA HIS A 55 -3.76 1.93 14.25
C HIS A 55 -2.62 2.30 15.20
N THR A 56 -1.37 1.99 14.83
CA THR A 56 -0.17 2.34 15.58
C THR A 56 -0.02 3.84 15.76
N LEU A 57 -0.32 4.66 14.74
CA LEU A 57 -0.28 6.12 14.89
C LEU A 57 -1.30 6.60 15.94
N ARG A 58 -2.50 6.02 15.96
CA ARG A 58 -3.53 6.35 16.96
C ARG A 58 -3.15 5.95 18.38
N GLU A 59 -2.38 4.87 18.56
CA GLU A 59 -1.87 4.45 19.87
C GLU A 59 -0.77 5.38 20.41
N ILE A 60 0.06 5.93 19.53
CA ILE A 60 1.22 6.76 19.92
C ILE A 60 0.85 8.26 20.01
N LEU A 61 -0.31 8.65 19.47
CA LEU A 61 -0.81 10.03 19.48
C LEU A 61 -1.21 10.48 20.89
#